data_AF-A0A2E1MXI8-F1
#
_entry.id   AF-A0A2E1MXI8-F1
#
_cell.length_a   1.000
_cell.length_b   1.000
_cell.length_c   1.000
_cell.angle_alpha   90.00
_cell.angle_beta   90.00
_cell.angle_gamma   90.00
#
_symmetry.space_group_name_H-M   'P 1'
#
loop_
_entity.id
_entity.type
_entity.pdbx_description
1 polymer ?
#
loop_
_entity_poly.entity_id
_entity_poly.type
_entity_poly.pdbx_seq_one_letter_code
_entity_poly.pdbx_strand_id
1 'polypeptide(L)'
;YKSIINNDHKIKILSLAIILGGAFGNLFDRLMSGKVVDFINIGITENLRWNYIFNLADTFITLGMIMIIFSDFFLNRKNSNVEYEPSNNK
;
A
#
# COMPACT_ATOMS: atom_id res chain seq x y z
N TYR A 1 -24.12 8.10 9.94
CA TYR A 1 -22.75 7.60 10.15
C TYR A 1 -22.17 6.85 8.94
N LYS A 2 -22.96 6.07 8.19
CA LYS A 2 -22.46 5.21 7.09
C LYS A 2 -22.24 5.91 5.73
N SER A 3 -22.56 7.20 5.58
CA SER A 3 -22.64 7.88 4.27
C SER A 3 -21.50 8.88 3.96
N ILE A 4 -20.42 8.94 4.75
CA ILE A 4 -19.29 9.87 4.51
C ILE A 4 -17.95 9.11 4.45
N ILE A 5 -17.96 7.87 3.95
CA ILE A 5 -16.70 7.21 3.62
C ILE A 5 -16.53 7.34 2.11
N ASN A 6 -15.92 8.46 1.71
CA ASN A 6 -15.44 8.66 0.34
C ASN A 6 -14.57 7.46 -0.04
N ASN A 7 -14.64 7.02 -1.31
CA ASN A 7 -13.91 5.85 -1.77
C ASN A 7 -12.39 5.98 -1.52
N ASP A 8 -11.86 7.19 -1.52
CA ASP A 8 -10.48 7.53 -1.19
C ASP A 8 -10.11 7.08 0.23
N HIS A 9 -10.98 7.33 1.21
CA HIS A 9 -10.78 6.88 2.59
C HIS A 9 -10.83 5.35 2.70
N LYS A 10 -11.71 4.68 1.94
CA LYS A 10 -11.78 3.20 1.94
C LYS A 10 -10.49 2.58 1.40
N ILE A 11 -9.97 3.12 0.29
CA ILE A 11 -8.73 2.65 -0.32
C ILE A 11 -7.58 2.84 0.66
N LYS A 12 -7.45 4.01 1.29
CA LYS A 12 -6.40 4.27 2.29
C LYS A 12 -6.48 3.32 3.50
N ILE A 13 -7.68 3.08 4.04
CA ILE A 13 -7.86 2.14 5.16
C ILE A 13 -7.45 0.73 4.75
N LEU A 14 -7.87 0.28 3.56
CA LEU A 14 -7.48 -1.02 3.04
C LEU A 14 -5.96 -1.13 2.86
N SER A 15 -5.33 -0.11 2.27
CA SER A 15 -3.88 -0.07 2.09
C SER A 15 -3.11 -0.14 3.41
N LEU A 16 -3.58 0.60 4.43
CA LEU A 16 -3.00 0.56 5.77
C LEU A 16 -3.17 -0.83 6.42
N ALA A 17 -4.33 -1.46 6.25
CA ALA A 17 -4.56 -2.83 6.74
C ALA A 17 -3.62 -3.84 6.07
N ILE A 18 -3.37 -3.71 4.77
CA ILE A 18 -2.42 -4.55 4.03
C ILE A 18 -0.98 -4.34 4.55
N ILE A 19 -0.54 -3.09 4.73
CA ILE A 19 0.78 -2.77 5.28
C ILE A 19 0.93 -3.36 6.69
N LEU A 20 -0.07 -3.15 7.54
CA LEU A 20 -0.08 -3.70 8.91
C LEU A 20 -0.02 -5.22 8.89
N GLY A 21 -0.79 -5.88 8.02
CA GLY A 21 -0.75 -7.33 7.86
C GLY A 21 0.65 -7.85 7.50
N GLY A 22 1.33 -7.20 6.55
CA GLY A 22 2.72 -7.53 6.21
C GLY A 22 3.69 -7.29 7.36
N ALA A 23 3.60 -6.14 8.04
CA ALA A 23 4.44 -5.83 9.19
C ALA A 23 4.25 -6.84 10.34
N PHE A 24 3.00 -7.21 10.63
CA PHE A 24 2.68 -8.24 11.62
C PHE A 24 3.20 -9.62 11.22
N GLY A 25 3.16 -9.99 9.94
CA GLY A 25 3.76 -11.24 9.44
C GLY A 25 5.26 -11.30 9.72
N ASN A 26 5.99 -10.24 9.39
CA ASN A 26 7.42 -10.12 9.69
C ASN A 26 7.72 -10.14 11.19
N LEU A 27 6.88 -9.49 12.00
CA LEU A 27 7.01 -9.51 13.45
C LEU A 27 6.78 -10.92 14.01
N PHE A 28 5.74 -11.61 13.55
CA PHE A 28 5.42 -12.97 13.97
C PHE A 28 6.54 -13.95 13.63
N ASP A 29 7.10 -13.86 12.42
CA ASP A 29 8.25 -14.67 12.01
C ASP A 29 9.45 -14.47 12.93
N ARG A 30 9.73 -13.22 13.32
CA ARG A 30 10.80 -12.90 14.28
C ARG A 30 10.52 -13.45 15.68
N LEU A 31 9.27 -13.40 16.14
CA LEU A 31 8.90 -13.91 17.46
C LEU A 31 8.99 -15.44 17.52
N MET A 32 8.59 -16.14 16.46
CA MET A 32 8.56 -17.60 16.44
C MET A 32 9.92 -18.21 16.09
N SER A 33 10.60 -17.63 15.09
CA SER A 33 11.82 -18.22 14.49
C SER A 33 13.10 -17.42 14.78
N GLY A 34 13.00 -16.25 15.44
CA GLY A 34 14.13 -15.36 15.72
C GLY A 34 14.66 -14.60 14.50
N LYS A 35 14.09 -14.83 13.32
CA LYS A 35 14.49 -14.21 12.05
C LYS A 35 13.31 -14.15 11.08
N VAL A 36 13.38 -13.24 10.13
CA VAL A 36 12.45 -13.20 9.00
C VAL A 36 12.87 -14.28 7.99
N VAL A 37 11.91 -15.03 7.45
CA VAL A 37 12.19 -16.07 6.45
C VAL A 37 11.95 -15.50 5.06
N ASP A 38 13.03 -15.35 4.29
CA ASP A 38 12.98 -14.91 2.89
C ASP A 38 12.92 -16.14 1.98
N PHE A 39 11.84 -16.28 1.20
CA PHE A 39 11.58 -17.47 0.39
C PHE A 39 11.36 -17.19 -1.09
N ILE A 40 11.07 -15.93 -1.47
CA ILE A 40 10.84 -15.55 -2.86
C ILE A 40 12.16 -15.10 -3.46
N ASN A 41 12.71 -15.91 -4.37
CA ASN A 41 13.88 -15.58 -5.17
C ASN A 41 13.48 -15.61 -6.64
N ILE A 42 13.56 -14.48 -7.34
CA ILE A 42 13.14 -14.36 -8.73
C ILE A 42 14.36 -14.41 -9.64
N GLY A 43 14.38 -15.34 -10.59
CA GLY A 43 15.41 -15.37 -11.63
C GLY A 43 15.25 -16.55 -12.57
N ILE A 44 15.68 -16.36 -13.82
CA ILE A 44 15.48 -17.34 -14.90
C ILE A 44 16.77 -18.12 -15.20
N THR A 45 17.92 -17.46 -15.09
CA THR A 45 19.26 -18.03 -15.38
C THR A 45 20.26 -17.46 -14.38
N GLU A 46 21.36 -18.16 -14.06
CA GLU A 46 22.47 -17.70 -13.19
C GLU A 46 22.86 -16.21 -13.40
N ASN A 47 22.91 -15.75 -14.65
CA ASN A 47 23.29 -14.38 -15.02
C ASN A 47 22.11 -13.37 -15.02
N LEU A 48 20.89 -13.85 -14.88
CA LEU A 48 19.64 -13.08 -14.90
C LEU A 48 18.79 -13.45 -13.68
N ARG A 49 19.43 -13.41 -12.50
CA ARG A 49 18.77 -13.53 -11.19
C ARG A 49 18.65 -12.17 -10.55
N TRP A 50 17.50 -11.94 -9.93
CA TRP A 50 17.33 -10.84 -9.01
C TRP A 50 18.10 -11.18 -7.74
N ASN A 51 19.08 -10.33 -7.41
CA ASN A 51 19.89 -10.51 -6.21
C ASN A 51 19.13 -10.25 -4.89
N TYR A 52 17.85 -9.86 -4.96
CA TYR A 52 17.03 -9.57 -3.80
C TYR A 52 16.05 -10.70 -3.57
N ILE A 53 16.18 -11.34 -2.40
CA ILE A 53 15.25 -12.34 -1.91
C ILE A 53 14.32 -11.60 -0.97
N PHE A 54 13.02 -11.83 -1.12
CA PHE A 54 12.01 -11.17 -0.31
C PHE A 54 10.97 -12.18 0.17
N ASN A 55 10.11 -11.73 1.06
CA ASN A 55 9.03 -12.55 1.57
C ASN A 55 7.65 -11.96 1.21
N LEU A 56 6.61 -12.70 1.57
CA LEU A 56 5.25 -12.28 1.30
C LEU A 56 4.86 -11.03 2.10
N ALA A 57 5.41 -10.86 3.30
CA ALA A 57 5.19 -9.68 4.14
C ALA A 57 5.68 -8.38 3.47
N ASP A 58 6.88 -8.39 2.90
CA ASP A 58 7.47 -7.27 2.15
C ASP A 58 6.65 -6.96 0.89
N THR A 59 6.09 -7.99 0.25
CA THR A 59 5.18 -7.84 -0.89
C THR A 59 3.90 -7.09 -0.49
N PHE A 60 3.29 -7.44 0.65
CA PHE A 60 2.11 -6.73 1.16
C PHE A 60 2.43 -5.29 1.53
N ILE A 61 3.54 -5.05 2.24
CA ILE A 61 3.97 -3.69 2.59
C ILE A 61 4.14 -2.84 1.31
N THR A 62 4.83 -3.39 0.30
CA THR A 62 5.06 -2.70 -0.97
C THR A 62 3.76 -2.42 -1.71
N LEU A 63 2.85 -3.40 -1.79
CA LEU A 63 1.56 -3.23 -2.47
C LEU A 63 0.69 -2.18 -1.77
N GLY A 64 0.60 -2.21 -0.44
CA GLY A 64 -0.17 -1.21 0.30
C GLY A 64 0.43 0.19 0.16
N MET A 65 1.75 0.33 0.12
CA MET A 65 2.41 1.62 -0.14
C MET A 65 2.07 2.14 -1.55
N ILE A 66 2.14 1.27 -2.57
CA ILE A 66 1.75 1.62 -3.95
C ILE A 66 0.30 2.09 -4.00
N MET A 67 -0.61 1.42 -3.28
CA MET A 67 -2.02 1.81 -3.24
C MET A 67 -2.23 3.18 -2.56
N ILE A 68 -1.48 3.52 -1.52
CA ILE A 68 -1.52 4.86 -0.90
C ILE A 68 -1.06 5.92 -1.90
N ILE A 69 0.11 5.73 -2.51
CA ILE A 69 0.68 6.68 -3.49
C ILE A 69 -0.29 6.85 -4.65
N PHE A 70 -0.84 5.75 -5.18
CA PHE A 70 -1.80 5.80 -6.27
C PHE A 70 -3.09 6.53 -5.87
N SER A 71 -3.60 6.29 -4.65
CA SER A 71 -4.76 7.02 -4.13
C SER A 71 -4.50 8.52 -4.03
N ASP A 72 -3.33 8.93 -3.56
CA ASP A 72 -3.01 10.35 -3.39
C ASP A 72 -2.78 11.08 -4.71
N PHE A 73 -2.15 10.43 -5.69
CA PHE A 73 -1.90 11.06 -7.00
C PHE A 73 -3.12 11.08 -7.92
N PHE A 74 -3.94 10.03 -7.92
CA PHE A 74 -4.99 9.86 -8.94
C PHE A 74 -6.41 10.12 -8.42
N LEU A 75 -6.71 9.84 -7.14
CA LEU A 75 -8.06 10.00 -6.60
C LEU A 75 -8.27 11.38 -5.93
N ASN A 76 -7.27 11.86 -5.18
CA ASN A 76 -7.36 13.16 -4.48
C ASN A 76 -7.47 14.38 -5.43
N ARG A 77 -7.07 14.24 -6.70
CA ARG A 77 -7.12 15.31 -7.70
C ARG A 77 -8.54 15.68 -8.16
N LYS A 78 -9.54 14.84 -7.85
CA LYS A 78 -10.93 15.05 -8.31
C LYS A 78 -11.73 16.01 -7.42
N ASN A 79 -11.31 16.23 -6.18
CA ASN A 79 -12.07 17.05 -5.22
C ASN A 79 -11.67 18.54 -5.25
N SER A 80 -10.55 18.92 -5.86
CA SER A 80 -10.08 20.32 -5.91
C SER A 80 -10.70 21.17 -7.03
N ASN A 81 -11.41 20.56 -8.00
CA ASN A 81 -12.01 21.29 -9.12
C ASN A 81 -13.48 21.70 -8.88
N VAL A 82 -14.07 21.37 -7.73
CA VAL A 82 -15.47 21.70 -7.40
C VAL A 82 -15.56 22.93 -6.49
N GLU A 83 -14.45 23.40 -5.92
CA GLU A 83 -14.44 24.47 -4.91
C GLU A 83 -13.98 25.84 -5.45
N TYR A 84 -13.75 25.96 -6.76
CA TYR A 84 -13.46 27.24 -7.42
C TYR A 84 -14.58 27.64 -8.39
N GLU A 85 -15.81 27.75 -7.89
CA GLU A 85 -16.77 28.67 -8.48
C GLU A 85 -16.71 29.95 -7.63
N PRO A 86 -16.01 31.02 -8.10
CA PRO A 86 -16.00 32.27 -7.36
C PRO A 86 -17.45 32.73 -7.27
N SER A 87 -17.87 33.08 -6.05
CA SER A 87 -19.18 33.63 -5.74
C SER A 87 -19.40 34.92 -6.54
N ASN A 88 -19.84 34.79 -7.79
CA ASN A 88 -20.27 35.91 -8.62
C ASN A 88 -21.79 35.86 -8.69
N ASN A 89 -22.41 36.59 -7.76
CA ASN A 89 -23.69 37.28 -7.84
C ASN A 89 -24.40 37.28 -6.48
N LYS A 90 -24.17 38.35 -5.73
CA LYS A 90 -25.24 39.25 -5.25
C LYS A 90 -24.65 40.60 -4.91
#